data_AF-A0A957IJ16-F1
#
_entry.id   AF-A0A957IJ16-F1
#
_cell.length_a   1.000
_cell.length_b   1.000
_cell.length_c   1.000
_cell.angle_alpha   90.00
_cell.angle_beta   90.00
_cell.angle_gamma   90.00
#
_symmetry.space_group_name_H-M   'P 1'
#
loop_
_entity.id
_entity.type
_entity.pdbx_description
1 polymer ?
#
loop_
_entity_poly.entity_id
_entity_poly.type
_entity_poly.pdbx_seq_one_letter_code
_entity_poly.pdbx_strand_id
1 'polypeptide(L)'
;MTVELVLAVFVGLVIGVLVALWLDSQTLVRRLQEANAEKSKAQADLQKFQIQHRALEQELQLVRVETDTAVQDTTQYEATIARQLAEIEASRDQLQTSIQTNEALRENLQEAQERLEELQGLNLMAEEKLSASEAEVNRLLGETQLMEAEIAMQQDKAAKLDATLQEAQSHNNDLEQKVATTDLQLGTIEAEKDQVLNELQEAELATAEQNARIAALEKKLNEGESVKQELATAQEKLQTADKRIRKLQDTVEDVHTKISYSGKNELQLIRGIGPAYARRLNEFGIHSFSELAECQPEQIATIIKKKNWQAVDIQDWIDEAKALAARLGPDD
;
A
#
# COMPACT_ATOMS: atom_id res chain seq x y z
N MET A 1 -77.01 219.37 64.77
CA MET A 1 -76.12 218.27 65.18
C MET A 1 -76.71 216.98 64.64
N THR A 2 -76.07 216.30 63.67
CA THR A 2 -76.20 214.83 63.39
C THR A 2 -75.55 214.35 62.07
N VAL A 3 -75.09 215.23 61.15
CA VAL A 3 -74.64 214.80 59.80
C VAL A 3 -73.19 214.28 59.76
N GLU A 4 -72.25 214.87 60.51
CA GLU A 4 -70.83 214.47 60.46
C GLU A 4 -70.55 213.11 61.16
N LEU A 5 -71.30 212.77 62.20
CA LEU A 5 -71.09 211.54 62.97
C LEU A 5 -71.64 210.30 62.24
N VAL A 6 -72.72 210.45 61.46
CA VAL A 6 -73.27 209.38 60.62
C VAL A 6 -72.35 209.07 59.44
N LEU A 7 -71.71 210.08 58.84
CA LEU A 7 -70.83 209.91 57.68
C LEU A 7 -69.50 209.23 58.07
N ALA A 8 -68.94 209.56 59.23
CA ALA A 8 -67.75 208.89 59.76
C ALA A 8 -68.02 207.41 60.10
N VAL A 9 -69.18 207.08 60.68
CA VAL A 9 -69.59 205.68 60.94
C VAL A 9 -69.81 204.93 59.62
N PHE A 10 -70.42 205.56 58.62
CA PHE A 10 -70.65 204.94 57.32
C PHE A 10 -69.34 204.66 56.58
N VAL A 11 -68.38 205.60 56.61
CA VAL A 11 -67.05 205.43 56.01
C VAL A 11 -66.25 204.36 56.75
N GLY A 12 -66.29 204.31 58.08
CA GLY A 12 -65.67 203.23 58.86
C GLY A 12 -66.26 201.85 58.57
N LEU A 13 -67.59 201.78 58.35
CA LEU A 13 -68.28 200.54 58.00
C LEU A 13 -67.95 200.09 56.57
N VAL A 14 -67.94 201.01 55.60
CA VAL A 14 -67.55 200.71 54.21
C VAL A 14 -66.09 200.29 54.11
N ILE A 15 -65.18 200.94 54.82
CA ILE A 15 -63.76 200.56 54.88
C ILE A 15 -63.61 199.19 55.56
N GLY A 16 -64.32 198.95 56.67
CA GLY A 16 -64.34 197.64 57.33
C GLY A 16 -64.85 196.52 56.42
N VAL A 17 -65.89 196.77 55.65
CA VAL A 17 -66.45 195.83 54.65
C VAL A 17 -65.46 195.59 53.51
N LEU A 18 -64.79 196.62 52.99
CA LEU A 18 -63.79 196.47 51.93
C LEU A 18 -62.55 195.70 52.42
N VAL A 19 -62.10 195.95 53.65
CA VAL A 19 -61.00 195.19 54.27
C VAL A 19 -61.42 193.74 54.52
N ALA A 20 -62.66 193.48 54.95
CA ALA A 20 -63.19 192.14 55.11
C ALA A 20 -63.28 191.39 53.77
N LEU A 21 -63.77 192.03 52.70
CA LEU A 21 -63.81 191.48 51.36
C LEU A 21 -62.42 191.24 50.77
N TRP A 22 -61.45 192.12 51.06
CA TRP A 22 -60.07 191.96 50.64
C TRP A 22 -59.37 190.81 51.39
N LEU A 23 -59.60 190.69 52.70
CA LEU A 23 -59.16 189.54 53.50
C LEU A 23 -59.80 188.23 53.00
N ASP A 24 -61.08 188.24 52.65
CA ASP A 24 -61.79 187.07 52.12
C ASP A 24 -61.36 186.70 50.68
N SER A 25 -60.97 187.69 49.87
CA SER A 25 -60.34 187.43 48.58
C SER A 25 -58.95 186.79 48.74
N GLN A 26 -58.15 187.26 49.71
CA GLN A 26 -56.87 186.64 50.06
C GLN A 26 -57.05 185.21 50.61
N THR A 27 -58.11 184.94 51.39
CA THR A 27 -58.41 183.58 51.87
C THR A 27 -58.87 182.66 50.73
N LEU A 28 -59.68 183.16 49.79
CA LEU A 28 -60.12 182.40 48.60
C LEU A 28 -58.95 182.06 47.68
N VAL A 29 -58.02 182.99 47.45
CA VAL A 29 -56.81 182.73 46.67
C VAL A 29 -55.93 181.70 47.36
N ARG A 30 -55.76 181.77 48.68
CA ARG A 30 -55.06 180.74 49.45
C ARG A 30 -55.73 179.37 49.33
N ARG A 31 -57.05 179.29 49.47
CA ARG A 31 -57.80 178.03 49.29
C ARG A 31 -57.69 177.47 47.87
N LEU A 32 -57.69 178.32 46.84
CA LEU A 32 -57.48 177.89 45.45
C LEU A 32 -56.04 177.43 45.22
N GLN A 33 -55.05 178.11 45.79
CA GLN A 33 -53.65 177.68 45.72
C GLN A 33 -53.43 176.37 46.48
N GLU A 34 -54.04 176.21 47.65
CA GLU A 34 -54.06 174.96 48.42
C GLU A 34 -54.73 173.84 47.63
N ALA A 35 -55.93 174.05 47.08
CA ALA A 35 -56.63 173.06 46.27
C ALA A 35 -55.88 172.71 44.97
N ASN A 36 -55.20 173.68 44.34
CA ASN A 36 -54.41 173.43 43.14
C ASN A 36 -53.07 172.73 43.48
N ALA A 37 -52.48 173.02 44.64
CA ALA A 37 -51.32 172.30 45.17
C ALA A 37 -51.71 170.86 45.56
N GLU A 38 -52.86 170.66 46.20
CA GLU A 38 -53.44 169.34 46.51
C GLU A 38 -53.72 168.55 45.23
N LYS A 39 -54.32 169.17 44.21
CA LYS A 39 -54.56 168.54 42.91
C LYS A 39 -53.25 168.16 42.22
N SER A 40 -52.26 169.06 42.19
CA SER A 40 -50.94 168.77 41.63
C SER A 40 -50.23 167.65 42.38
N LYS A 41 -50.37 167.60 43.71
CA LYS A 41 -49.83 166.54 44.55
C LYS A 41 -50.53 165.21 44.26
N ALA A 42 -51.86 165.19 44.18
CA ALA A 42 -52.63 164.00 43.82
C ALA A 42 -52.31 163.50 42.41
N GLN A 43 -52.06 164.41 41.45
CA GLN A 43 -51.61 164.04 40.10
C GLN A 43 -50.19 163.46 40.11
N ALA A 44 -49.27 164.02 40.91
CA ALA A 44 -47.93 163.46 41.07
C ALA A 44 -47.96 162.08 41.75
N ASP A 45 -48.82 161.90 42.76
CA ASP A 45 -49.02 160.61 43.44
C ASP A 45 -49.64 159.57 42.49
N LEU A 46 -50.62 159.98 41.66
CA LEU A 46 -51.20 159.10 40.63
C LEU A 46 -50.16 158.71 39.57
N GLN A 47 -49.34 159.65 39.10
CA GLN A 47 -48.25 159.34 38.17
C GLN A 47 -47.23 158.39 38.79
N LYS A 48 -46.88 158.61 40.07
CA LYS A 48 -45.99 157.71 40.82
C LYS A 48 -46.59 156.30 40.91
N PHE A 49 -47.87 156.18 41.24
CA PHE A 49 -48.57 154.89 41.30
C PHE A 49 -48.62 154.22 39.92
N GLN A 50 -48.87 154.97 38.85
CA GLN A 50 -48.85 154.43 37.48
C GLN A 50 -47.47 153.92 37.08
N ILE A 51 -46.40 154.63 37.43
CA ILE A 51 -45.02 154.18 37.17
C ILE A 51 -44.73 152.90 37.97
N GLN A 52 -45.12 152.87 39.25
CA GLN A 52 -44.96 151.69 40.10
C GLN A 52 -45.76 150.48 39.58
N HIS A 53 -46.99 150.68 39.13
CA HIS A 53 -47.81 149.62 38.54
C HIS A 53 -47.18 149.07 37.25
N ARG A 54 -46.70 149.94 36.35
CA ARG A 54 -46.00 149.49 35.13
C ARG A 54 -44.71 148.75 35.45
N ALA A 55 -43.94 149.21 36.44
CA ALA A 55 -42.73 148.52 36.87
C ALA A 55 -43.07 147.12 37.43
N LEU A 56 -44.12 147.02 38.25
CA LEU A 56 -44.60 145.75 38.79
C LEU A 56 -45.12 144.81 37.68
N GLU A 57 -45.84 145.33 36.69
CA GLU A 57 -46.28 144.55 35.52
C GLU A 57 -45.09 144.04 34.70
N GLN A 58 -44.04 144.84 34.54
CA GLN A 58 -42.80 144.42 33.87
C GLN A 58 -42.07 143.33 34.65
N GLU A 59 -41.95 143.46 35.97
CA GLU A 59 -41.37 142.43 36.82
C GLU A 59 -42.18 141.13 36.77
N LEU A 60 -43.52 141.21 36.81
CA LEU A 60 -44.39 140.04 36.70
C LEU A 60 -44.26 139.38 35.33
N GLN A 61 -44.17 140.15 34.24
CA GLN A 61 -43.91 139.62 32.90
C GLN A 61 -42.56 138.91 32.81
N LEU A 62 -41.51 139.49 33.41
CA LEU A 62 -40.18 138.90 33.42
C LEU A 62 -40.17 137.58 34.21
N VAL A 63 -40.73 137.58 35.42
CA VAL A 63 -40.88 136.35 36.22
C VAL A 63 -41.69 135.30 35.46
N ARG A 64 -42.75 135.70 34.75
CA ARG A 64 -43.56 134.77 33.95
C ARG A 64 -42.74 134.12 32.83
N VAL A 65 -41.96 134.91 32.09
CA VAL A 65 -41.07 134.38 31.04
C VAL A 65 -40.01 133.47 31.64
N GLU A 66 -39.42 133.83 32.78
CA GLU A 66 -38.47 132.98 33.51
C GLU A 66 -39.12 131.66 33.97
N THR A 67 -40.37 131.70 34.47
CA THR A 67 -41.08 130.47 34.84
C THR A 67 -41.44 129.62 33.62
N ASP A 68 -41.88 130.24 32.52
CA ASP A 68 -42.24 129.51 31.29
C ASP A 68 -41.01 128.86 30.66
N THR A 69 -39.86 129.55 30.68
CA THR A 69 -38.57 128.98 30.22
C THR A 69 -38.09 127.87 31.14
N ALA A 70 -38.17 128.03 32.47
CA ALA A 70 -37.82 126.95 33.40
C ALA A 70 -38.71 125.71 33.26
N VAL A 71 -40.02 125.90 33.02
CA VAL A 71 -40.95 124.79 32.73
C VAL A 71 -40.59 124.11 31.40
N GLN A 72 -40.25 124.88 30.37
CA GLN A 72 -39.81 124.33 29.09
C GLN A 72 -38.52 123.52 29.24
N ASP A 73 -37.52 124.05 29.95
CA ASP A 73 -36.25 123.36 30.20
C ASP A 73 -36.49 122.06 31.00
N THR A 74 -37.32 122.12 32.04
CA THR A 74 -37.69 120.93 32.83
C THR A 74 -38.36 119.88 31.95
N THR A 75 -39.28 120.28 31.07
CA THR A 75 -39.94 119.36 30.12
C THR A 75 -38.92 118.74 29.14
N GLN A 76 -37.94 119.50 28.68
CA GLN A 76 -36.87 118.99 27.82
C GLN A 76 -35.96 118.01 28.56
N TYR A 77 -35.62 118.28 29.82
CA TYR A 77 -34.87 117.36 30.66
C TYR A 77 -35.65 116.07 30.92
N GLU A 78 -36.93 116.15 31.25
CA GLU A 78 -37.80 114.98 31.42
C GLU A 78 -37.88 114.14 30.14
N ALA A 79 -38.05 114.77 28.97
CA ALA A 79 -38.07 114.09 27.69
C ALA A 79 -36.72 113.40 27.38
N THR A 80 -35.61 114.04 27.74
CA THR A 80 -34.26 113.49 27.55
C THR A 80 -34.03 112.28 28.47
N ILE A 81 -34.42 112.39 29.74
CA ILE A 81 -34.33 111.30 30.72
C ILE A 81 -35.21 110.12 30.27
N ALA A 82 -36.45 110.38 29.84
CA ALA A 82 -37.34 109.34 29.35
C ALA A 82 -36.76 108.60 28.13
N ARG A 83 -36.13 109.32 27.19
CA ARG A 83 -35.44 108.72 26.04
C ARG A 83 -34.25 107.85 26.48
N GLN A 84 -33.43 108.34 27.40
CA GLN A 84 -32.27 107.59 27.91
C GLN A 84 -32.70 106.34 28.68
N LEU A 85 -33.77 106.42 29.49
CA LEU A 85 -34.32 105.26 30.18
C LEU A 85 -34.83 104.20 29.20
N ALA A 86 -35.55 104.60 28.15
CA ALA A 86 -36.01 103.67 27.12
C ALA A 86 -34.84 102.99 26.38
N GLU A 87 -33.75 103.72 26.11
CA GLU A 87 -32.54 103.16 25.50
C GLU A 87 -31.82 102.18 26.44
N ILE A 88 -31.73 102.49 27.73
CA ILE A 88 -31.18 101.60 28.75
C ILE A 88 -32.02 100.33 28.87
N GLU A 89 -33.35 100.44 28.90
CA GLU A 89 -34.26 99.29 28.94
C GLU A 89 -34.12 98.40 27.71
N ALA A 90 -34.11 98.98 26.51
CA ALA A 90 -33.86 98.22 25.28
C ALA A 90 -32.49 97.51 25.28
N SER A 91 -31.44 98.19 25.77
CA SER A 91 -30.10 97.59 25.90
C SER A 91 -30.08 96.45 26.92
N ARG A 92 -30.82 96.58 28.03
CA ARG A 92 -30.96 95.54 29.05
C ARG A 92 -31.65 94.31 28.47
N ASP A 93 -32.74 94.51 27.72
CA ASP A 93 -33.48 93.41 27.09
C ASP A 93 -32.62 92.68 26.06
N GLN A 94 -31.83 93.41 25.28
CA GLN A 94 -30.87 92.82 24.35
C GLN A 94 -29.77 92.03 25.07
N LEU A 95 -29.24 92.56 26.17
CA LEU A 95 -28.25 91.86 27.00
C LEU A 95 -28.83 90.60 27.64
N GLN A 96 -30.06 90.66 28.15
CA GLN A 96 -30.75 89.51 28.73
C GLN A 96 -30.97 88.41 27.68
N THR A 97 -31.39 88.77 26.47
CA THR A 97 -31.50 87.84 25.35
C THR A 97 -30.13 87.21 25.03
N SER A 98 -29.08 88.03 24.98
CA SER A 98 -27.72 87.56 24.73
C SER A 98 -27.23 86.60 25.83
N ILE A 99 -27.54 86.86 27.10
CA ILE A 99 -27.21 85.96 28.22
C ILE A 99 -27.93 84.62 28.05
N GLN A 100 -29.23 84.62 27.77
CA GLN A 100 -30.01 83.40 27.56
C GLN A 100 -29.47 82.57 26.39
N THR A 101 -29.08 83.22 25.28
CA THR A 101 -28.47 82.50 24.14
C THR A 101 -27.11 81.91 24.50
N ASN A 102 -26.28 82.61 25.28
CA ASN A 102 -24.99 82.08 25.73
C ASN A 102 -25.15 80.92 26.73
N GLU A 103 -26.15 80.97 27.59
CA GLU A 103 -26.49 79.87 28.50
C GLU A 103 -26.91 78.62 27.72
N ALA A 104 -27.80 78.75 26.73
CA ALA A 104 -28.21 77.65 25.85
C ALA A 104 -27.02 77.08 25.06
N LEU A 105 -26.11 77.93 24.56
CA LEU A 105 -24.89 77.47 23.89
C LEU A 105 -23.94 76.71 24.83
N ARG A 106 -23.84 77.13 26.08
CA ARG A 106 -23.03 76.41 27.10
C ARG A 106 -23.60 75.04 27.41
N GLU A 107 -24.92 74.93 27.54
CA GLU A 107 -25.60 73.66 27.75
C GLU A 107 -25.36 72.70 26.57
N ASN A 108 -25.56 73.19 25.33
CA ASN A 108 -25.28 72.40 24.13
C ASN A 108 -23.80 71.96 24.03
N LEU A 109 -22.87 72.83 24.45
CA LEU A 109 -21.44 72.50 24.47
C LEU A 109 -21.15 71.38 25.49
N GLN A 110 -21.75 71.46 26.67
CA GLN A 110 -21.62 70.42 27.70
C GLN A 110 -22.18 69.09 27.19
N GLU A 111 -23.38 69.11 26.58
CA GLU A 111 -24.00 67.91 26.03
C GLU A 111 -23.15 67.29 24.91
N ALA A 112 -22.51 68.11 24.08
CA ALA A 112 -21.59 67.65 23.05
C ALA A 112 -20.30 67.04 23.64
N GLN A 113 -19.81 67.57 24.77
CA GLN A 113 -18.66 67.02 25.49
C GLN A 113 -18.99 65.65 26.09
N GLU A 114 -20.14 65.50 26.73
CA GLU A 114 -20.60 64.22 27.29
C GLU A 114 -20.74 63.15 26.19
N ARG A 115 -21.29 63.51 25.03
CA ARG A 115 -21.36 62.60 23.86
C ARG A 115 -19.98 62.24 23.31
N LEU A 116 -19.03 63.17 23.33
CA LEU A 116 -17.66 62.89 22.89
C LEU A 116 -16.99 61.86 23.82
N GLU A 117 -17.16 62.02 25.14
CA GLU A 117 -16.63 61.08 26.13
C GLU A 117 -17.26 59.68 25.97
N GLU A 118 -18.57 59.60 25.72
CA GLU A 118 -19.25 58.34 25.43
C GLU A 118 -18.68 57.67 24.17
N LEU A 119 -18.51 58.43 23.08
CA LEU A 119 -17.94 57.92 21.83
C LEU A 119 -16.48 57.47 21.99
N GLN A 120 -15.69 58.19 22.79
CA GLN A 120 -14.32 57.78 23.11
C GLN A 120 -14.30 56.47 23.89
N GLY A 121 -15.20 56.30 24.86
CA GLY A 121 -15.35 55.04 25.59
C GLY A 121 -15.74 53.87 24.68
N LEU A 122 -16.70 54.08 23.77
CA LEU A 122 -17.09 53.08 22.77
C LEU A 122 -15.96 52.75 21.81
N ASN A 123 -15.16 53.73 21.38
CA ASN A 123 -14.02 53.50 20.50
C ASN A 123 -12.94 52.67 21.20
N LEU A 124 -12.63 52.95 22.47
CA LEU A 124 -11.69 52.14 23.26
C LEU A 124 -12.16 50.68 23.39
N MET A 125 -13.45 50.46 23.67
CA MET A 125 -14.01 49.11 23.72
C MET A 125 -13.96 48.40 22.35
N ALA A 126 -14.14 49.14 21.26
CA ALA A 126 -14.03 48.60 19.91
C ALA A 126 -12.57 48.22 19.57
N GLU A 127 -11.61 49.07 19.94
CA GLU A 127 -10.17 48.81 19.78
C GLU A 127 -9.72 47.59 20.59
N GLU A 128 -10.19 47.44 21.84
CA GLU A 128 -9.91 46.27 22.66
C GLU A 128 -10.47 44.98 22.03
N LYS A 129 -11.72 45.03 21.54
CA LYS A 129 -12.33 43.89 20.83
C LYS A 129 -11.59 43.55 19.54
N LEU A 130 -11.15 44.55 18.79
CA LEU A 130 -10.37 44.35 17.57
C LEU A 130 -9.03 43.69 17.91
N SER A 131 -8.30 44.19 18.91
CA SER A 131 -7.04 43.60 19.36
C SER A 131 -7.22 42.15 19.84
N ALA A 132 -8.30 41.85 20.57
CA ALA A 132 -8.61 40.49 21.00
C ALA A 132 -8.91 39.57 19.79
N SER A 133 -9.65 40.06 18.80
CA SER A 133 -9.92 39.33 17.56
C SER A 133 -8.65 39.09 16.75
N GLU A 134 -7.75 40.07 16.66
CA GLU A 134 -6.46 39.94 15.97
C GLU A 134 -5.57 38.90 16.64
N ALA A 135 -5.53 38.88 17.98
CA ALA A 135 -4.81 37.86 18.74
C ALA A 135 -5.35 36.45 18.46
N GLU A 136 -6.67 36.31 18.39
CA GLU A 136 -7.32 35.03 18.08
C GLU A 136 -7.05 34.57 16.65
N VAL A 137 -7.08 35.48 15.67
CA VAL A 137 -6.70 35.17 14.27
C VAL A 137 -5.26 34.68 14.20
N ASN A 138 -4.33 35.35 14.89
CA ASN A 138 -2.93 34.92 14.93
C ASN A 138 -2.74 33.55 15.59
N ARG A 139 -3.51 33.25 16.64
CA ARG A 139 -3.53 31.93 17.28
C ARG A 139 -3.99 30.84 16.30
N LEU A 140 -5.12 31.06 15.63
CA LEU A 140 -5.68 30.14 14.63
C LEU A 140 -4.74 29.94 13.43
N LEU A 141 -4.05 30.99 12.99
CA LEU A 141 -3.04 30.89 11.94
C LEU A 141 -1.89 29.96 12.37
N GLY A 142 -1.41 30.10 13.60
CA GLY A 142 -0.38 29.22 14.16
C GLY A 142 -0.83 27.75 14.24
N GLU A 143 -2.07 27.50 14.67
CA GLU A 143 -2.64 26.14 14.70
C GLU A 143 -2.77 25.55 13.29
N THR A 144 -3.18 26.36 12.31
CA THR A 144 -3.28 25.93 10.91
C THR A 144 -1.91 25.54 10.36
N GLN A 145 -0.86 26.33 10.63
CA GLN A 145 0.51 26.02 10.21
C GLN A 145 1.04 24.72 10.84
N LEU A 146 0.73 24.47 12.12
CA LEU A 146 1.09 23.21 12.78
C LEU A 146 0.38 22.02 12.13
N MET A 147 -0.91 22.16 11.85
CA MET A 147 -1.70 21.11 11.20
C MET A 147 -1.23 20.83 9.77
N GLU A 148 -0.85 21.87 9.01
CA GLU A 148 -0.25 21.71 7.68
C GLU A 148 1.09 20.96 7.74
N ALA A 149 1.93 21.26 8.74
CA ALA A 149 3.19 20.53 8.96
C ALA A 149 2.96 19.05 9.32
N GLU A 150 1.96 18.77 10.16
CA GLU A 150 1.57 17.39 10.49
C GLU A 150 1.05 16.64 9.26
N ILE A 151 0.21 17.27 8.43
CA ILE A 151 -0.28 16.68 7.19
C ILE A 151 0.89 16.35 6.26
N ALA A 152 1.86 17.25 6.10
CA ALA A 152 3.03 17.01 5.27
C ALA A 152 3.87 15.83 5.79
N MET A 153 4.05 15.71 7.11
CA MET A 153 4.72 14.56 7.71
C MET A 153 3.98 13.25 7.47
N GLN A 154 2.65 13.24 7.58
CA GLN A 154 1.85 12.04 7.31
C GLN A 154 1.87 11.65 5.84
N GLN A 155 1.89 12.62 4.93
CA GLN A 155 2.03 12.37 3.49
C GLN A 155 3.39 11.73 3.15
N ASP A 156 4.49 12.23 3.72
CA ASP A 156 5.81 11.62 3.56
C ASP A 156 5.86 10.19 4.12
N LYS A 157 5.23 9.96 5.28
CA LYS A 157 5.09 8.62 5.87
C LYS A 157 4.27 7.69 4.98
N ALA A 158 3.17 8.16 4.42
CA ALA A 158 2.34 7.39 3.49
C ALA A 158 3.13 7.02 2.22
N ALA A 159 3.86 7.96 1.63
CA ALA A 159 4.70 7.71 0.46
C ALA A 159 5.78 6.65 0.74
N LYS A 160 6.40 6.68 1.93
CA LYS A 160 7.38 5.66 2.36
C LYS A 160 6.74 4.28 2.53
N LEU A 161 5.54 4.21 3.10
CA LEU A 161 4.79 2.97 3.24
C LEU A 161 4.40 2.39 1.87
N ASP A 162 3.95 3.23 0.95
CA ASP A 162 3.61 2.82 -0.42
C ASP A 162 4.83 2.28 -1.17
N ALA A 163 5.99 2.93 -1.04
CA ALA A 163 7.24 2.44 -1.61
C ALA A 163 7.64 1.07 -1.05
N THR A 164 7.51 0.88 0.27
CA THR A 164 7.81 -0.38 0.95
C THR A 164 6.83 -1.48 0.52
N LEU A 165 5.56 -1.15 0.36
CA LEU A 165 4.53 -2.07 -0.12
C LEU A 165 4.84 -2.52 -1.55
N GLN A 166 5.23 -1.59 -2.42
CA GLN A 166 5.59 -1.89 -3.80
C GLN A 166 6.84 -2.79 -3.89
N GLU A 167 7.84 -2.56 -3.05
CA GLU A 167 9.02 -3.42 -2.94
C GLU A 167 8.64 -4.84 -2.49
N ALA A 168 7.81 -4.95 -1.44
CA ALA A 168 7.31 -6.23 -0.95
C ALA A 168 6.48 -6.99 -2.01
N GLN A 169 5.65 -6.27 -2.78
CA GLN A 169 4.90 -6.84 -3.91
C GLN A 169 5.83 -7.36 -5.01
N SER A 170 6.88 -6.59 -5.36
CA SER A 170 7.89 -7.04 -6.32
C SER A 170 8.62 -8.29 -5.84
N HIS A 171 8.95 -8.36 -4.55
CA HIS A 171 9.61 -9.53 -3.97
C HIS A 171 8.70 -10.76 -3.98
N ASN A 172 7.41 -10.61 -3.65
CA ASN A 172 6.44 -11.70 -3.73
C ASN A 172 6.31 -12.23 -5.16
N ASN A 173 6.24 -11.34 -6.16
CA ASN A 173 6.17 -11.76 -7.56
C ASN A 173 7.42 -12.57 -7.99
N ASP A 174 8.61 -12.18 -7.54
CA ASP A 174 9.85 -12.94 -7.79
C ASP A 174 9.83 -14.32 -7.09
N LEU A 175 9.35 -14.38 -5.84
CA LEU A 175 9.18 -15.64 -5.13
C LEU A 175 8.15 -16.55 -5.82
N GLU A 176 7.02 -16.02 -6.28
CA GLU A 176 6.01 -16.78 -7.02
C GLU A 176 6.60 -17.36 -8.32
N GLN A 177 7.41 -16.60 -9.06
CA GLN A 177 8.11 -17.10 -10.25
C GLN A 177 9.12 -18.21 -9.91
N LYS A 178 9.86 -18.05 -8.81
CA LYS A 178 10.80 -19.08 -8.33
C LYS A 178 10.09 -20.37 -7.91
N VAL A 179 8.96 -20.25 -7.21
CA VAL A 179 8.12 -21.40 -6.84
C VAL A 179 7.63 -22.10 -8.09
N ALA A 180 7.04 -21.38 -9.05
CA ALA A 180 6.59 -21.96 -10.32
C ALA A 180 7.71 -22.67 -11.09
N THR A 181 8.92 -22.09 -11.11
CA THR A 181 10.08 -22.70 -11.75
C THR A 181 10.51 -23.98 -11.03
N THR A 182 10.50 -23.96 -9.70
CA THR A 182 10.86 -25.12 -8.87
C THR A 182 9.85 -26.25 -9.04
N ASP A 183 8.56 -25.93 -9.12
CA ASP A 183 7.49 -26.91 -9.36
C ASP A 183 7.66 -27.59 -10.73
N LEU A 184 8.03 -26.84 -11.79
CA LEU A 184 8.34 -27.40 -13.10
C LEU A 184 9.56 -28.34 -13.06
N GLN A 185 10.61 -27.95 -12.34
CA GLN A 185 11.80 -28.78 -12.15
C GLN A 185 11.45 -30.07 -11.40
N LEU A 186 10.64 -29.97 -10.34
CA LEU A 186 10.22 -31.12 -9.55
C LEU A 186 9.37 -32.09 -10.39
N GLY A 187 8.44 -31.58 -11.19
CA GLY A 187 7.67 -32.41 -12.13
C GLY A 187 8.54 -33.10 -13.18
N THR A 188 9.63 -32.45 -13.62
CA THR A 188 10.60 -33.07 -14.55
C THR A 188 11.34 -34.21 -13.88
N ILE A 189 11.85 -33.99 -12.65
CA ILE A 189 12.54 -35.01 -11.87
C ILE A 189 11.62 -36.19 -11.54
N GLU A 190 10.35 -35.93 -11.23
CA GLU A 190 9.37 -36.98 -11.00
C GLU A 190 9.13 -37.84 -12.25
N ALA A 191 9.04 -37.23 -13.43
CA ALA A 191 8.93 -37.94 -14.70
C ALA A 191 10.20 -38.76 -15.02
N GLU A 192 11.38 -38.20 -14.79
CA GLU A 192 12.66 -38.92 -14.92
C GLU A 192 12.74 -40.12 -13.96
N LYS A 193 12.33 -39.94 -12.70
CA LYS A 193 12.28 -41.00 -11.69
C LYS A 193 11.33 -42.12 -12.14
N ASP A 194 10.15 -41.79 -12.64
CA ASP A 194 9.19 -42.78 -13.14
C ASP A 194 9.72 -43.52 -14.38
N GLN A 195 10.43 -42.82 -15.28
CA GLN A 195 11.10 -43.45 -16.42
C GLN A 195 12.18 -44.44 -15.95
N VAL A 196 13.08 -44.02 -15.06
CA VAL A 196 14.15 -44.89 -14.53
C VAL A 196 13.57 -46.10 -13.80
N LEU A 197 12.45 -45.94 -13.09
CA LEU A 197 11.79 -47.04 -12.40
C LEU A 197 11.22 -48.07 -13.38
N ASN A 198 10.65 -47.62 -14.52
CA ASN A 198 10.21 -48.51 -15.59
C ASN A 198 11.40 -49.22 -16.25
N GLU A 199 12.48 -48.50 -16.58
CA GLU A 199 13.70 -49.09 -17.15
C GLU A 199 14.32 -50.13 -16.20
N LEU A 200 14.33 -49.85 -14.90
CA LEU A 200 14.80 -50.80 -13.88
C LEU A 200 13.93 -52.06 -13.86
N GLN A 201 12.60 -51.91 -13.90
CA GLN A 201 11.67 -53.04 -13.92
C GLN A 201 11.84 -53.89 -15.18
N GLU A 202 12.04 -53.27 -16.35
CA GLU A 202 12.35 -53.98 -17.60
C GLU A 202 13.69 -54.72 -17.52
N ALA A 203 14.72 -54.08 -16.97
CA ALA A 203 16.02 -54.72 -16.76
C ALA A 203 15.92 -55.90 -15.79
N GLU A 204 15.21 -55.76 -14.67
CA GLU A 204 14.96 -56.84 -13.72
C GLU A 204 14.25 -58.02 -14.39
N LEU A 205 13.22 -57.78 -15.20
CA LEU A 205 12.54 -58.82 -15.97
C LEU A 205 13.50 -59.51 -16.95
N ALA A 206 14.30 -58.74 -17.69
CA ALA A 206 15.29 -59.28 -18.62
C ALA A 206 16.36 -60.14 -17.90
N THR A 207 16.82 -59.71 -16.72
CA THR A 207 17.75 -60.53 -15.91
C THR A 207 17.08 -61.80 -15.40
N ALA A 208 15.81 -61.76 -15.00
CA ALA A 208 15.06 -62.93 -14.60
C ALA A 208 14.91 -63.93 -15.76
N GLU A 209 14.62 -63.44 -16.97
CA GLU A 209 14.58 -64.26 -18.19
C GLU A 209 15.93 -64.88 -18.54
N GLN A 210 17.01 -64.09 -18.45
CA GLN A 210 18.37 -64.59 -18.66
C GLN A 210 18.74 -65.65 -17.63
N ASN A 211 18.44 -65.43 -16.35
CA ASN A 211 18.68 -66.40 -15.28
C ASN A 211 17.88 -67.69 -15.49
N ALA A 212 16.61 -67.60 -15.91
CA ALA A 212 15.81 -68.76 -16.27
C ALA A 212 16.41 -69.53 -17.46
N ARG A 213 16.95 -68.81 -18.45
CA ARG A 213 17.65 -69.41 -19.59
C ARG A 213 18.96 -70.08 -19.20
N ILE A 214 19.74 -69.47 -18.30
CA ILE A 214 20.95 -70.06 -17.71
C ILE A 214 20.57 -71.36 -16.98
N ALA A 215 19.59 -71.33 -16.09
CA ALA A 215 19.13 -72.52 -15.36
C ALA A 215 18.64 -73.64 -16.32
N ALA A 216 17.97 -73.29 -17.41
CA ALA A 216 17.55 -74.26 -18.43
C ALA A 216 18.75 -74.86 -19.19
N LEU A 217 19.78 -74.05 -19.48
CA LEU A 217 21.02 -74.51 -20.10
C LEU A 217 21.83 -75.39 -19.14
N GLU A 218 21.93 -75.04 -17.87
CA GLU A 218 22.56 -75.85 -16.83
C GLU A 218 21.86 -77.20 -16.68
N LYS A 219 20.51 -77.23 -16.70
CA LYS A 219 19.75 -78.48 -16.72
C LYS A 219 20.10 -79.34 -17.94
N LYS A 220 20.12 -78.75 -19.14
CA LYS A 220 20.53 -79.46 -20.37
C LYS A 220 21.98 -79.94 -20.32
N LEU A 221 22.87 -79.16 -19.70
CA LEU A 221 24.27 -79.54 -19.51
C LEU A 221 24.36 -80.77 -18.59
N ASN A 222 23.66 -80.75 -17.46
CA ASN A 222 23.60 -81.87 -16.52
C ASN A 222 22.97 -83.13 -17.14
N GLU A 223 21.90 -82.97 -17.93
CA GLU A 223 21.32 -84.05 -18.72
C GLU A 223 22.33 -84.59 -19.75
N GLY A 224 23.05 -83.72 -20.44
CA GLY A 224 24.12 -84.08 -21.36
C GLY A 224 25.30 -84.78 -20.68
N GLU A 225 25.70 -84.34 -19.48
CA GLU A 225 26.71 -84.98 -18.66
C GLU A 225 26.25 -86.36 -18.20
N SER A 226 24.99 -86.50 -17.78
CA SER A 226 24.39 -87.80 -17.46
C SER A 226 24.39 -88.73 -18.67
N VAL A 227 24.00 -88.25 -19.85
CA VAL A 227 24.06 -89.02 -21.09
C VAL A 227 25.50 -89.40 -21.44
N LYS A 228 26.46 -88.49 -21.23
CA LYS A 228 27.88 -88.79 -21.46
C LYS A 228 28.41 -89.83 -20.48
N GLN A 229 27.96 -89.80 -19.22
CA GLN A 229 28.29 -90.79 -18.21
C GLN A 229 27.65 -92.14 -18.53
N GLU A 230 26.39 -92.16 -18.95
CA GLU A 230 25.70 -93.34 -19.47
C GLU A 230 26.43 -93.91 -20.70
N LEU A 231 26.83 -93.06 -21.65
CA LEU A 231 27.60 -93.45 -22.83
C LEU A 231 28.96 -94.04 -22.43
N ALA A 232 29.65 -93.45 -21.46
CA ALA A 232 30.90 -94.00 -20.93
C ALA A 232 30.68 -95.38 -20.30
N THR A 233 29.62 -95.57 -19.51
CA THR A 233 29.28 -96.89 -18.95
C THR A 233 28.86 -97.89 -20.03
N ALA A 234 28.17 -97.44 -21.08
CA ALA A 234 27.78 -98.25 -22.22
C ALA A 234 29.00 -98.66 -23.04
N GLN A 235 29.95 -97.74 -23.28
CA GLN A 235 31.24 -98.01 -23.92
C GLN A 235 32.10 -98.96 -23.10
N GLU A 236 32.12 -98.84 -21.77
CA GLU A 236 32.80 -99.78 -20.89
C GLU A 236 32.16 -101.17 -20.96
N LYS A 237 30.82 -101.26 -20.95
CA LYS A 237 30.08 -102.51 -21.20
C LYS A 237 30.38 -103.08 -22.58
N LEU A 238 30.52 -102.23 -23.60
CA LEU A 238 30.82 -102.64 -24.97
C LEU A 238 32.27 -103.13 -25.10
N GLN A 239 33.24 -102.46 -24.48
CA GLN A 239 34.61 -102.97 -24.37
C GLN A 239 34.69 -104.29 -23.59
N THR A 240 33.84 -104.46 -22.57
CA THR A 240 33.74 -105.72 -21.82
C THR A 240 33.11 -106.83 -22.67
N ALA A 241 32.10 -106.48 -23.48
CA ALA A 241 31.50 -107.37 -24.48
C ALA A 241 32.52 -107.72 -25.58
N ASP A 242 33.30 -106.77 -26.09
CA ASP A 242 34.36 -106.98 -27.07
C ASP A 242 35.48 -107.86 -26.50
N LYS A 243 35.86 -107.68 -25.23
CA LYS A 243 36.79 -108.59 -24.52
C LYS A 243 36.21 -110.00 -24.41
N ARG A 244 34.89 -110.15 -24.19
CA ARG A 244 34.21 -111.45 -24.18
C ARG A 244 34.14 -112.07 -25.57
N ILE A 245 33.88 -111.28 -26.61
CA ILE A 245 33.90 -111.72 -28.01
C ILE A 245 35.31 -112.18 -28.40
N ARG A 246 36.37 -111.45 -28.01
CA ARG A 246 37.75 -111.90 -28.17
C ARG A 246 38.05 -113.20 -27.45
N LYS A 247 37.60 -113.36 -26.20
CA LYS A 247 37.72 -114.64 -25.48
C LYS A 247 36.99 -115.78 -26.20
N LEU A 248 35.80 -115.53 -26.72
CA LEU A 248 35.05 -116.51 -27.51
C LEU A 248 35.76 -116.81 -28.84
N GLN A 249 36.38 -115.83 -29.49
CA GLN A 249 37.20 -116.02 -30.68
C GLN A 249 38.45 -116.86 -30.40
N ASP A 250 39.17 -116.62 -29.30
CA ASP A 250 40.28 -117.47 -28.86
C ASP A 250 39.81 -118.92 -28.57
N THR A 251 38.58 -119.07 -28.06
CA THR A 251 37.99 -120.40 -27.80
C THR A 251 37.58 -121.11 -29.11
N VAL A 252 37.21 -120.36 -30.15
CA VAL A 252 36.88 -120.90 -31.49
C VAL A 252 38.15 -121.26 -32.26
N GLU A 253 39.25 -120.53 -32.05
CA GLU A 253 40.56 -120.80 -32.68
C GLU A 253 41.25 -122.05 -32.07
N ASP A 254 41.04 -122.33 -30.78
CA ASP A 254 41.49 -123.56 -30.10
C ASP A 254 40.63 -124.80 -30.46
N VAL A 255 39.36 -124.61 -30.88
CA VAL A 255 38.50 -125.70 -31.38
C VAL A 255 38.78 -126.00 -32.86
N HIS A 256 39.18 -125.01 -33.65
CA HIS A 256 39.43 -125.18 -35.09
C HIS A 256 40.73 -125.95 -35.40
N THR A 257 41.65 -126.08 -34.44
CA THR A 257 42.90 -126.83 -34.61
C THR A 257 42.81 -128.30 -34.18
N LYS A 258 41.67 -128.76 -33.63
CA LYS A 258 41.52 -130.14 -33.10
C LYS A 258 40.53 -131.05 -33.83
N ILE A 259 39.97 -130.61 -34.96
CA ILE A 259 38.99 -131.42 -35.72
C ILE A 259 39.26 -131.34 -37.22
N SER A 260 40.23 -132.11 -37.72
CA SER A 260 40.25 -132.57 -39.13
C SER A 260 41.20 -133.77 -39.32
N TYR A 261 40.73 -134.78 -40.07
CA TYR A 261 41.28 -136.13 -40.42
C TYR A 261 40.97 -137.27 -39.42
N SER A 262 39.96 -138.16 -39.56
CA SER A 262 39.37 -138.99 -40.67
C SER A 262 40.02 -140.37 -40.86
N GLY A 263 39.25 -141.47 -40.72
CA GLY A 263 39.71 -142.87 -40.78
C GLY A 263 39.57 -143.61 -42.14
N LYS A 264 40.41 -144.65 -42.35
CA LYS A 264 40.27 -145.76 -43.34
C LYS A 264 41.33 -146.88 -43.15
N ASN A 265 40.93 -148.12 -43.48
CA ASN A 265 41.57 -149.46 -43.27
C ASN A 265 43.08 -149.65 -43.60
N GLU A 266 43.73 -150.53 -42.82
CA GLU A 266 45.20 -150.71 -42.69
C GLU A 266 45.92 -151.48 -43.81
N LEU A 267 45.33 -152.52 -44.42
CA LEU A 267 46.02 -153.36 -45.42
C LEU A 267 46.46 -152.62 -46.71
N GLN A 268 45.99 -151.39 -46.95
CA GLN A 268 46.40 -150.56 -48.09
C GLN A 268 47.79 -149.92 -47.93
N LEU A 269 48.41 -150.04 -46.75
CA LEU A 269 49.78 -149.56 -46.56
C LEU A 269 50.85 -150.45 -47.23
N ILE A 270 50.54 -151.71 -47.58
CA ILE A 270 51.47 -152.59 -48.31
C ILE A 270 51.48 -152.23 -49.80
N ARG A 271 52.68 -152.02 -50.36
CA ARG A 271 52.83 -151.60 -51.75
C ARG A 271 52.41 -152.70 -52.71
N GLY A 272 51.43 -152.37 -53.55
CA GLY A 272 50.84 -153.27 -54.54
C GLY A 272 49.47 -153.81 -54.15
N ILE A 273 49.08 -153.76 -52.86
CA ILE A 273 47.74 -154.16 -52.40
C ILE A 273 46.75 -153.01 -52.59
N GLY A 274 46.19 -152.92 -53.79
CA GLY A 274 45.13 -151.95 -54.10
C GLY A 274 43.78 -152.30 -53.44
N PRO A 275 42.79 -151.37 -53.45
CA PRO A 275 41.49 -151.53 -52.79
C PRO A 275 40.72 -152.81 -53.17
N ALA A 276 40.92 -153.32 -54.39
CA ALA A 276 40.31 -154.55 -54.86
C ALA A 276 40.92 -155.81 -54.25
N TYR A 277 42.24 -155.82 -54.01
CA TYR A 277 42.93 -156.93 -53.37
C TYR A 277 42.72 -156.92 -51.86
N ALA A 278 42.79 -155.74 -51.22
CA ALA A 278 42.48 -155.59 -49.79
C ALA A 278 41.06 -156.09 -49.47
N ARG A 279 40.08 -155.80 -50.33
CA ARG A 279 38.71 -156.30 -50.14
C ARG A 279 38.63 -157.82 -50.28
N ARG A 280 39.32 -158.42 -51.25
CA ARG A 280 39.37 -159.89 -51.43
C ARG A 280 40.09 -160.61 -50.28
N LEU A 281 41.17 -160.03 -49.77
CA LEU A 281 41.88 -160.56 -48.60
C LEU A 281 40.99 -160.49 -47.35
N ASN A 282 40.34 -159.35 -47.12
CA ASN A 282 39.34 -159.18 -46.05
C ASN A 282 38.18 -160.19 -46.18
N GLU A 283 37.65 -160.42 -47.39
CA GLU A 283 36.56 -161.39 -47.61
C GLU A 283 36.98 -162.83 -47.33
N PHE A 284 38.28 -163.15 -47.42
CA PHE A 284 38.86 -164.44 -47.07
C PHE A 284 39.37 -164.52 -45.62
N GLY A 285 39.05 -163.51 -44.80
CA GLY A 285 39.34 -163.48 -43.37
C GLY A 285 40.71 -162.92 -42.99
N ILE A 286 41.44 -162.29 -43.92
CA ILE A 286 42.73 -161.65 -43.66
C ILE A 286 42.50 -160.14 -43.55
N HIS A 287 42.50 -159.61 -42.33
CA HIS A 287 42.21 -158.20 -42.00
C HIS A 287 43.43 -157.42 -41.50
N SER A 288 44.50 -158.10 -41.10
CA SER A 288 45.69 -157.50 -40.48
C SER A 288 46.99 -157.90 -41.18
N PHE A 289 48.06 -157.12 -40.96
CA PHE A 289 49.38 -157.44 -41.50
C PHE A 289 49.95 -158.76 -40.96
N SER A 290 49.65 -159.10 -39.70
CA SER A 290 50.08 -160.35 -39.07
C SER A 290 49.44 -161.57 -39.75
N GLU A 291 48.15 -161.52 -40.06
CA GLU A 291 47.46 -162.61 -40.77
C GLU A 291 47.99 -162.78 -42.20
N LEU A 292 48.28 -161.68 -42.89
CA LEU A 292 48.85 -161.74 -44.24
C LEU A 292 50.28 -162.32 -44.24
N ALA A 293 51.06 -162.02 -43.19
CA ALA A 293 52.42 -162.51 -42.97
C ALA A 293 52.50 -164.03 -42.71
N GLU A 294 51.45 -164.64 -42.18
CA GLU A 294 51.40 -166.09 -41.89
C GLU A 294 50.90 -166.92 -43.07
N CYS A 295 50.29 -166.29 -44.07
CA CYS A 295 49.77 -166.97 -45.24
C CYS A 295 50.89 -167.49 -46.16
N GLN A 296 50.69 -168.66 -46.75
CA GLN A 296 51.59 -169.17 -47.78
C GLN A 296 51.34 -168.47 -49.12
N PRO A 297 52.39 -168.21 -49.94
CA PRO A 297 52.26 -167.50 -51.22
C PRO A 297 51.21 -168.13 -52.16
N GLU A 298 51.05 -169.45 -52.12
CA GLU A 298 50.09 -170.20 -52.91
C GLU A 298 48.64 -169.93 -52.49
N GLN A 299 48.38 -169.72 -51.19
CA GLN A 299 47.06 -169.32 -50.70
C GLN A 299 46.69 -167.92 -51.18
N ILE A 300 47.59 -166.95 -51.05
CA ILE A 300 47.32 -165.58 -51.52
C ILE A 300 47.12 -165.57 -53.03
N ALA A 301 47.92 -166.33 -53.80
CA ALA A 301 47.75 -166.45 -55.26
C ALA A 301 46.36 -166.95 -55.65
N THR A 302 45.80 -167.87 -54.85
CA THR A 302 44.46 -168.42 -55.02
C THR A 302 43.37 -167.38 -54.67
N ILE A 303 43.52 -166.66 -53.55
CA ILE A 303 42.58 -165.62 -53.09
C ILE A 303 42.50 -164.47 -54.10
N ILE A 304 43.66 -164.00 -54.59
CA ILE A 304 43.69 -162.89 -55.55
C ILE A 304 43.35 -163.35 -56.99
N LYS A 305 43.24 -164.66 -57.22
CA LYS A 305 43.07 -165.28 -58.55
C LYS A 305 44.12 -164.79 -59.54
N LYS A 306 45.40 -164.92 -59.18
CA LYS A 306 46.54 -164.43 -59.97
C LYS A 306 46.50 -165.03 -61.38
N LYS A 307 46.38 -164.17 -62.40
CA LYS A 307 46.50 -164.56 -63.80
C LYS A 307 47.97 -164.46 -64.24
N ASN A 308 48.43 -165.34 -65.13
CA ASN A 308 49.85 -165.44 -65.52
C ASN A 308 50.47 -164.16 -66.09
N TRP A 309 49.67 -163.18 -66.55
CA TRP A 309 50.15 -161.89 -67.05
C TRP A 309 50.36 -160.82 -65.96
N GLN A 310 49.95 -161.08 -64.72
CA GLN A 310 50.09 -160.13 -63.62
C GLN A 310 51.45 -160.30 -62.93
N ALA A 311 52.33 -159.32 -63.13
CA ALA A 311 53.59 -159.17 -62.41
C ALA A 311 53.34 -158.68 -60.97
N VAL A 312 52.64 -159.48 -60.17
CA VAL A 312 52.46 -159.25 -58.72
C VAL A 312 53.39 -160.20 -57.99
N ASP A 313 54.34 -159.65 -57.24
CA ASP A 313 55.22 -160.44 -56.37
C ASP A 313 54.56 -160.60 -55.00
N ILE A 314 53.94 -161.77 -54.80
CA ILE A 314 53.18 -162.07 -53.58
C ILE A 314 54.12 -162.24 -52.41
N GLN A 315 55.36 -162.69 -52.67
CA GLN A 315 56.37 -162.85 -51.64
C GLN A 315 56.73 -161.50 -51.02
N ASP A 316 56.88 -160.45 -51.85
CA ASP A 316 57.11 -159.09 -51.38
C ASP A 316 55.99 -158.60 -50.46
N TRP A 317 54.74 -158.97 -50.73
CA TRP A 317 53.61 -158.59 -49.87
C TRP A 317 53.67 -159.26 -48.50
N ILE A 318 54.04 -160.54 -48.43
CA ILE A 318 54.21 -161.26 -47.17
C ILE A 318 55.39 -160.70 -46.38
N ASP A 319 56.49 -160.38 -47.06
CA ASP A 319 57.69 -159.84 -46.42
C ASP A 319 57.47 -158.41 -45.91
N GLU A 320 56.77 -157.56 -46.67
CA GLU A 320 56.37 -156.21 -46.23
C GLU A 320 55.32 -156.28 -45.11
N ALA A 321 54.39 -157.25 -45.16
CA ALA A 321 53.44 -157.51 -44.09
C ALA A 321 54.13 -157.93 -42.78
N LYS A 322 55.16 -158.80 -42.85
CA LYS A 322 55.98 -159.15 -41.68
C LYS A 322 56.71 -157.96 -41.11
N ALA A 323 57.32 -157.14 -41.98
CA ALA A 323 58.03 -155.94 -41.55
C ALA A 323 57.08 -154.94 -40.87
N LEU A 324 55.86 -154.78 -41.39
CA LEU A 324 54.84 -153.90 -40.81
C LEU A 324 54.25 -154.46 -39.52
N ALA A 325 53.93 -155.76 -39.46
CA ALA A 325 53.45 -156.41 -38.25
C ALA A 325 54.47 -156.35 -37.11
N ALA A 326 55.76 -156.46 -37.41
CA ALA A 326 56.82 -156.30 -36.40
C ALA A 326 56.97 -154.84 -35.94
N ARG A 327 56.73 -153.87 -36.82
CA ARG A 327 56.86 -152.44 -36.51
C ARG A 327 55.63 -151.86 -35.81
N LEU A 328 54.47 -152.46 -36.01
CA LEU A 328 53.16 -151.99 -35.53
C LEU A 328 52.45 -153.01 -34.62
N GLY A 329 53.21 -153.91 -33.97
CA GLY A 329 52.67 -154.93 -33.05
C GLY A 329 51.82 -154.34 -31.92
N PRO A 330 50.94 -155.16 -31.31
CA PRO A 330 49.50 -154.96 -31.32
C PRO A 330 49.00 -154.07 -30.16
N ASP A 331 47.72 -153.70 -30.28
CA ASP A 331 46.82 -153.18 -29.24
C ASP A 331 46.82 -151.64 -29.09
N ASP A 332 45.68 -150.96 -29.03
CA ASP A 332 44.26 -151.38 -29.04
C ASP A 332 43.41 -150.12 -29.35
#